data_AF-A0A2E8TNX8-F1
#
_entry.id   AF-A0A2E8TNX8-F1
#
_cell.length_a   1.000
_cell.length_b   1.000
_cell.length_c   1.000
_cell.angle_alpha   90.00
_cell.angle_beta   90.00
_cell.angle_gamma   90.00
#
_symmetry.space_group_name_H-M   'P 1'
#
loop_
_entity.id
_entity.type
_entity.pdbx_description
1 polymer ?
#
loop_
_entity_poly.entity_id
_entity_poly.type
_entity_poly.pdbx_seq_one_letter_code
_entity_poly.pdbx_strand_id
1 'polypeptide(L)'
;LEHWPNELYLTDPIIDRENRETWEERGSKSLELRANEAVEKRLSEYKPIETDSEIDKAMRELIIDGLNDQTDLPVIPDVSENLNTGKSEFRGRRRRRSRKT
;
A
#
# COMPACT_ATOMS: atom_id res chain seq x y z
N LEU A 1 20.26 29.81 2.40
CA LEU A 1 20.07 28.36 2.16
C LEU A 1 19.89 27.56 3.46
N GLU A 2 20.27 28.09 4.63
CA GLU A 2 20.28 27.39 5.92
C GLU A 2 18.93 26.77 6.36
N HIS A 3 17.80 27.41 6.06
CA HIS A 3 16.48 26.92 6.50
C HIS A 3 15.63 26.25 5.41
N TRP A 4 16.09 26.31 4.15
CA TRP A 4 15.33 25.83 2.98
C TRP A 4 14.88 24.35 3.07
N PRO A 5 15.70 23.41 3.57
CA PRO A 5 15.26 22.01 3.71
C PRO A 5 14.09 21.80 4.68
N ASN A 6 13.94 22.66 5.70
CA ASN A 6 12.88 22.53 6.71
C ASN A 6 11.58 23.23 6.29
N GLU A 7 11.69 24.25 5.43
CA GLU A 7 10.55 25.02 4.94
C GLU A 7 9.98 24.47 3.63
N LEU A 8 10.77 23.69 2.89
CA LEU A 8 10.32 23.08 1.64
C LEU A 8 9.46 21.85 1.90
N TYR A 9 8.15 22.02 1.86
CA TYR A 9 7.24 20.89 1.75
C TYR A 9 7.31 20.29 0.34
N LEU A 10 7.85 19.09 0.23
CA LEU A 10 7.74 18.26 -0.96
C LEU A 10 6.63 17.24 -0.77
N THR A 11 5.76 17.13 -1.78
CA THR A 11 4.76 16.07 -1.86
C THR A 11 5.43 14.70 -1.91
N ASP A 12 4.68 13.66 -1.53
CA ASP A 12 5.15 12.27 -1.62
C ASP A 12 5.73 11.95 -3.02
N PRO A 13 6.81 11.15 -3.12
CA PRO A 13 7.42 10.74 -4.39
C PRO A 13 6.48 10.12 -5.43
N ILE A 14 5.27 9.71 -5.04
CA ILE A 14 4.22 9.28 -5.96
C ILE A 14 3.82 10.38 -6.96
N ILE A 15 3.93 11.66 -6.57
CA ILE A 15 3.66 12.80 -7.46
C ILE A 15 4.88 13.04 -8.35
N ASP A 16 4.68 12.93 -9.67
CA ASP A 16 5.76 13.26 -10.61
C ASP A 16 6.05 14.74 -10.58
N ARG A 17 7.33 15.08 -10.53
CA ARG A 17 7.82 16.45 -10.61
C ARG A 17 8.93 16.57 -11.66
N GLU A 18 9.19 15.51 -12.41
CA GLU A 18 10.20 15.44 -13.46
C GLU A 18 9.63 15.94 -14.79
N ASN A 19 10.54 16.21 -15.73
CA ASN A 19 10.15 16.58 -17.07
C ASN A 19 9.60 15.36 -17.84
N ARG A 20 8.97 15.64 -18.98
CA ARG A 20 8.33 14.60 -19.80
C ARG A 20 9.31 13.55 -20.31
N GLU A 21 10.52 13.93 -20.71
CA GLU A 21 11.53 13.01 -21.26
C GLU A 21 11.95 11.97 -20.21
N THR A 22 12.26 12.41 -18.99
CA THR A 22 12.61 11.50 -17.89
C THR A 22 11.45 10.62 -17.47
N TRP A 23 10.22 11.15 -17.47
CA TRP A 23 9.02 10.35 -17.23
C TRP A 23 8.83 9.26 -18.28
N GLU A 24 9.09 9.57 -19.56
CA GLU A 24 9.03 8.61 -20.67
C GLU A 24 10.09 7.51 -20.54
N GLU A 25 11.34 7.88 -20.27
CA GLU A 25 12.46 6.94 -20.04
C GLU A 25 12.21 5.99 -18.87
N ARG A 26 11.52 6.44 -17.82
CA ARG A 26 11.16 5.64 -16.65
C ARG A 26 9.89 4.79 -16.84
N GLY A 27 9.43 4.65 -18.08
CA GLY A 27 8.33 3.77 -18.44
C GLY A 27 6.96 4.43 -18.40
N SER A 28 6.88 5.76 -18.37
CA SER A 28 5.63 6.52 -18.51
C SER A 28 4.53 6.10 -17.52
N LYS A 29 4.91 5.81 -16.27
CA LYS A 29 3.99 5.25 -15.28
C LYS A 29 2.87 6.24 -14.97
N SER A 30 1.65 5.74 -14.87
CA SER A 30 0.52 6.53 -14.37
C SER A 30 0.68 6.82 -12.88
N LEU A 31 -0.04 7.83 -12.39
CA LEU A 31 -0.12 8.12 -10.96
C LEU A 31 -0.59 6.91 -10.15
N GLU A 32 -1.64 6.22 -10.64
CA GLU A 32 -2.20 5.01 -10.02
C GLU A 32 -1.14 3.90 -9.91
N LEU A 33 -0.39 3.64 -10.98
CA LEU A 33 0.63 2.59 -10.97
C LEU A 33 1.71 2.87 -9.92
N ARG A 34 2.16 4.12 -9.82
CA ARG A 34 3.15 4.52 -8.79
C ARG A 34 2.59 4.45 -7.38
N ALA A 35 1.33 4.84 -7.20
CA ALA A 35 0.68 4.73 -5.90
C ALA A 35 0.61 3.27 -5.44
N ASN A 36 0.21 2.37 -6.34
CA ASN A 36 0.18 0.93 -6.05
C ASN A 36 1.56 0.39 -5.71
N GLU A 37 2.58 0.66 -6.53
CA GLU A 37 3.97 0.24 -6.27
C GLU A 37 4.49 0.74 -4.91
N ALA A 38 4.14 1.98 -4.55
CA ALA A 38 4.56 2.57 -3.29
C ALA A 38 3.81 1.98 -2.08
N VAL A 39 2.58 1.49 -2.25
CA VAL A 39 1.85 0.73 -1.22
C VAL A 39 2.43 -0.66 -1.07
N GLU A 40 2.63 -1.39 -2.18
CA GLU A 40 3.21 -2.73 -2.17
C GLU A 40 4.59 -2.72 -1.50
N LYS A 41 5.43 -1.74 -1.82
CA LYS A 41 6.71 -1.55 -1.16
C LYS A 41 6.55 -1.38 0.35
N ARG A 42 5.67 -0.48 0.80
CA ARG A 42 5.43 -0.23 2.23
C ARG A 42 4.90 -1.46 2.95
N LEU A 43 3.99 -2.21 2.34
CA LEU A 43 3.46 -3.46 2.90
C LEU A 43 4.55 -4.53 3.00
N SER A 44 5.43 -4.65 1.99
CA SER A 44 6.54 -5.60 2.02
C SER A 44 7.60 -5.28 3.08
N GLU A 45 7.74 -4.01 3.44
CA GLU A 45 8.69 -3.53 4.45
C GLU A 45 8.06 -3.42 5.85
N TYR A 46 6.73 -3.53 5.94
CA TYR A 46 6.00 -3.33 7.20
C TYR A 46 6.35 -4.41 8.21
N LYS A 47 6.73 -3.97 9.41
CA LYS A 47 6.94 -4.82 10.58
C LYS A 47 5.85 -4.51 11.59
N PRO A 48 5.00 -5.49 11.96
CA PRO A 48 4.03 -5.30 13.02
C PRO A 48 4.70 -4.81 14.30
N ILE A 49 4.04 -3.89 15.00
CA ILE A 49 4.50 -3.41 16.29
C ILE A 49 4.34 -4.55 17.30
N GLU A 50 5.43 -4.88 17.99
CA GLU A 50 5.39 -5.86 19.07
C GLU A 50 4.42 -5.38 20.16
N THR A 51 3.43 -6.22 20.45
CA THR A 51 2.39 -5.94 21.44
C THR A 51 2.50 -6.98 22.54
N ASP A 52 2.41 -6.53 23.78
CA ASP A 52 2.42 -7.43 24.94
C ASP A 52 1.29 -8.46 24.85
N SER A 53 1.62 -9.73 25.14
CA SER A 53 0.70 -10.84 24.94
C SER A 53 -0.54 -10.80 25.84
N GLU A 54 -0.40 -10.26 27.06
CA GLU A 54 -1.52 -10.12 27.99
C GLU A 54 -2.45 -8.99 27.52
N ILE A 55 -1.88 -7.91 26.98
CA ILE A 55 -2.66 -6.82 26.37
C ILE A 55 -3.39 -7.30 25.11
N ASP A 56 -2.72 -8.00 24.18
CA ASP A 56 -3.35 -8.53 22.97
C ASP A 56 -4.51 -9.47 23.32
N LYS A 57 -4.31 -10.34 24.32
CA LYS A 57 -5.36 -11.24 24.82
C LYS A 57 -6.54 -10.47 25.41
N ALA A 58 -6.30 -9.52 26.31
CA ALA A 58 -7.37 -8.72 26.92
C ALA A 58 -8.16 -7.92 25.87
N MET A 59 -7.48 -7.37 24.87
CA MET A 59 -8.12 -6.67 23.75
C MET A 59 -8.98 -7.61 22.90
N ARG A 60 -8.53 -8.85 22.64
CA ARG A 60 -9.33 -9.85 21.92
C ARG A 60 -10.57 -10.27 22.69
N GLU A 61 -10.44 -10.50 23.99
CA GLU A 61 -11.58 -10.84 24.87
C GLU A 61 -12.62 -9.72 24.86
N LEU A 62 -12.19 -8.45 24.96
CA LEU A 62 -13.08 -7.29 24.87
C LEU A 62 -13.83 -7.22 23.53
N ILE A 63 -13.15 -7.52 22.41
CA ILE A 63 -13.79 -7.52 21.09
C ILE A 63 -14.83 -8.64 21.01
N ILE A 64 -14.51 -9.84 21.50
CA ILE A 64 -15.40 -11.00 21.48
C ILE A 64 -16.66 -10.74 22.32
N ASP A 65 -16.52 -10.14 23.50
CA ASP A 65 -17.64 -9.76 24.38
C ASP A 65 -18.64 -8.80 23.68
N GLY A 66 -18.14 -7.94 22.79
CA GLY A 66 -18.95 -7.01 22.01
C GLY A 66 -19.59 -7.59 20.75
N LEU A 67 -19.38 -8.88 20.43
CA LEU A 67 -19.99 -9.50 19.26
C LEU A 67 -21.45 -9.92 19.53
N ASN A 68 -22.32 -9.69 18.54
CA ASN A 68 -23.74 -10.07 18.64
C ASN A 68 -24.01 -11.44 17.99
N ASP A 69 -23.77 -11.52 16.67
CA ASP A 69 -24.09 -12.71 15.87
C ASP A 69 -22.86 -13.62 15.63
N GLN A 70 -21.66 -13.10 15.88
CA GLN A 70 -20.39 -13.77 15.65
C GLN A 70 -19.80 -14.22 17.00
N THR A 71 -19.19 -15.39 17.06
CA THR A 71 -18.60 -15.93 18.30
C THR A 71 -17.08 -15.86 18.35
N ASP A 72 -16.44 -15.82 17.18
CA ASP A 72 -15.00 -15.98 17.04
C ASP A 72 -14.41 -14.92 16.12
N LEU A 73 -13.19 -14.47 16.40
CA LEU A 73 -12.47 -13.53 15.54
C LEU A 73 -12.11 -14.17 14.19
N PRO A 74 -12.11 -13.41 13.08
CA PRO A 74 -11.65 -13.93 11.80
C PRO A 74 -10.17 -14.31 11.85
N VAL A 75 -9.81 -15.39 11.16
CA VAL A 75 -8.41 -15.80 11.00
C VAL A 75 -7.71 -14.83 10.07
N ILE A 76 -6.66 -14.18 10.57
CA ILE A 76 -5.78 -13.33 9.76
C ILE A 76 -4.59 -14.19 9.32
N PRO A 77 -4.27 -14.26 8.02
CA PRO A 77 -3.10 -15.00 7.54
C PRO A 77 -1.81 -14.42 8.15
N ASP A 78 -0.84 -15.28 8.41
CA ASP A 78 0.44 -14.83 8.97
C ASP A 78 1.14 -13.91 7.97
N VAL A 79 1.72 -12.81 8.48
CA VAL A 79 2.44 -11.81 7.69
C VAL A 79 3.62 -12.45 6.95
N SER A 80 4.20 -13.53 7.53
CA SER A 80 5.30 -14.29 6.93
C SER A 80 4.92 -15.03 5.64
N GLU A 81 3.65 -15.43 5.46
CA GLU A 81 3.19 -16.19 4.29
C GLU A 81 3.05 -15.31 3.03
N ASN A 82 2.86 -14.00 3.20
CA ASN A 82 2.59 -13.06 2.10
C ASN A 82 3.85 -12.52 1.40
N LEU A 83 5.05 -12.79 1.90
CA LEU A 83 6.30 -12.29 1.31
C LEU A 83 6.66 -12.97 -0.03
N ASN A 84 5.99 -14.07 -0.40
CA ASN A 84 6.35 -14.90 -1.57
C ASN A 84 5.32 -14.95 -2.71
N THR A 85 4.19 -14.23 -2.64
CA THR A 85 3.15 -14.26 -3.69
C THR A 85 3.17 -13.01 -4.57
N GLY A 86 4.37 -12.55 -4.93
CA GLY A 86 4.59 -11.47 -5.91
C GLY A 86 4.26 -11.89 -7.35
N LYS A 87 2.99 -12.18 -7.65
CA LYS A 87 2.42 -12.14 -9.01
C LYS A 87 0.95 -11.72 -8.92
N SER A 88 0.70 -10.43 -8.69
CA SER A 88 -0.61 -9.89 -9.04
C SER A 88 -0.71 -9.86 -10.57
N GLU A 89 -1.50 -10.77 -11.14
CA GLU A 89 -1.89 -10.70 -12.54
C GLU A 89 -2.69 -9.42 -12.74
N PHE A 90 -2.03 -8.37 -13.23
CA PHE A 90 -2.67 -7.13 -13.64
C PHE A 90 -3.65 -7.47 -14.77
N ARG A 91 -4.93 -7.70 -14.44
CA ARG A 91 -6.00 -7.86 -15.42
C ARG A 91 -6.23 -6.50 -16.08
N GLY A 92 -5.42 -6.22 -17.09
CA GLY A 92 -5.47 -5.00 -17.88
C GLY A 92 -6.89 -4.71 -18.34
N ARG A 93 -7.42 -3.54 -17.95
CA ARG A 93 -8.68 -3.00 -18.47
C ARG A 93 -8.56 -2.93 -19.99
N ARG A 94 -9.36 -3.73 -20.70
CA ARG A 94 -9.51 -3.74 -22.16
C ARG A 94 -9.63 -2.29 -22.67
N ARG A 95 -8.58 -1.77 -23.30
CA ARG A 95 -8.63 -0.50 -24.04
C ARG A 95 -9.68 -0.62 -25.15
N ARG A 96 -10.81 0.05 -25.00
CA ARG A 96 -11.75 0.30 -26.10
C ARG A 96 -11.03 1.21 -27.10
N ARG A 97 -10.56 0.65 -28.22
CA ARG A 97 -10.15 1.41 -29.40
C ARG A 97 -11.38 2.18 -29.91
N SER A 98 -11.40 3.50 -29.73
CA SER A 98 -12.31 4.36 -30.48
C SER A 98 -11.77 4.49 -31.92
N ARG A 99 -12.66 4.35 -32.90
CA ARG A 99 -12.37 4.32 -34.34
C ARG A 99 -12.17 5.74 -34.91
N LYS A 100 -11.15 5.86 -35.76
CA LYS A 100 -11.08 6.52 -37.08
C LYS A 100 -11.80 7.88 -37.27
N THR A 101 -11.01 8.88 -37.64
CA THR A 101 -11.28 9.75 -38.81
C THR A 101 -10.08 9.69 -39.73
#